data_AF-A0A397I709-F1
#
_entry.id   AF-A0A397I709-F1
#
_cell.length_a   1.000
_cell.length_b   1.000
_cell.length_c   1.000
_cell.angle_alpha   90.00
_cell.angle_beta   90.00
_cell.angle_gamma   90.00
#
_symmetry.space_group_name_H-M   'P 1'
#
loop_
_entity.id
_entity.type
_entity.pdbx_description
1 polymer ?
#
loop_
_entity_poly.entity_id
_entity_poly.type
_entity_poly.pdbx_seq_one_letter_code
_entity_poly.pdbx_strand_id
1 'polypeptide(L)'
;MDKYDFSLEDILTSAVVAEAFVNLINNPDNHFSWNKMKLVMIDKGSEFKGDFEKLLKKHKIKNQKVNSKNTIGFVERSNQTLCEKLFKTQDAQELILPFPQRSRVWQINLPIVYALLNDTIT
;
A
#
# COMPACT_ATOMS: atom_id res chain seq x y z
N MET A 1 -7.17 21.42 -14.03
CA MET A 1 -7.69 20.58 -12.94
C MET A 1 -6.57 19.61 -12.66
N ASP A 2 -5.58 20.07 -11.88
CA ASP A 2 -4.36 19.32 -11.63
C ASP A 2 -4.00 19.52 -10.16
N LYS A 3 -4.56 18.66 -9.32
CA LYS A 3 -4.07 18.42 -7.97
C LYS A 3 -3.63 16.97 -7.99
N TYR A 4 -2.39 16.73 -7.56
CA TYR A 4 -1.70 15.44 -7.53
C TYR A 4 -0.93 15.08 -8.81
N ASP A 5 0.01 15.96 -9.16
CA ASP A 5 1.25 15.52 -9.79
C ASP A 5 2.12 14.88 -8.70
N PHE A 6 1.98 13.57 -8.48
CA PHE A 6 2.91 12.85 -7.61
C PHE A 6 4.22 12.61 -8.38
N SER A 7 5.19 13.51 -8.18
CA SER A 7 6.59 13.23 -8.48
C SER A 7 7.13 12.22 -7.46
N LEU A 8 8.18 11.49 -7.83
CA LEU A 8 8.87 10.49 -6.99
C LEU A 8 9.53 11.06 -5.71
N GLU A 9 9.20 12.30 -5.32
CA GLU A 9 9.88 13.09 -4.28
C GLU A 9 9.04 13.39 -3.03
N ASP A 10 7.77 12.96 -2.95
CA ASP A 10 7.02 12.94 -1.67
C ASP A 10 7.47 11.72 -0.85
N ILE A 11 8.63 11.88 -0.23
CA ILE A 11 9.44 10.88 0.47
C ILE A 11 8.53 9.94 1.30
N LEU A 12 8.60 8.64 1.02
CA LEU A 12 8.03 7.59 1.86
C LEU A 12 8.74 7.61 3.23
N THR A 13 8.26 8.48 4.11
CA THR A 13 8.80 8.67 5.47
C THR A 13 7.99 7.89 6.47
N SER A 14 8.58 7.70 7.65
CA SER A 14 7.85 7.05 8.73
C SER A 14 6.63 7.83 9.23
N ALA A 15 6.65 9.17 9.14
CA ALA A 15 5.50 9.99 9.47
C ALA A 15 4.31 9.71 8.54
N VAL A 16 4.57 9.68 7.22
CA VAL A 16 3.55 9.40 6.20
C VAL A 16 2.97 7.99 6.38
N VAL A 17 3.83 6.99 6.61
CA VAL A 17 3.36 5.61 6.85
C VAL A 17 2.56 5.50 8.15
N ALA A 18 2.98 6.17 9.23
CA ALA A 18 2.24 6.20 10.49
C ALA A 18 0.85 6.84 10.33
N GLU A 19 0.76 7.96 9.61
CA GLU A 19 -0.51 8.62 9.33
C GLU A 19 -1.43 7.75 8.47
N ALA A 20 -0.92 7.16 7.39
CA ALA A 20 -1.68 6.25 6.54
C ALA A 20 -2.21 5.05 7.34
N PHE A 21 -1.42 4.51 8.27
CA PHE A 21 -1.84 3.40 9.11
C PHE A 21 -2.94 3.77 10.11
N VAL A 22 -2.88 4.99 10.68
CA VAL A 22 -3.96 5.52 11.52
C VAL A 22 -5.25 5.68 10.72
N ASN A 23 -5.17 6.22 9.50
CA ASN A 23 -6.33 6.39 8.62
C ASN A 23 -6.93 5.04 8.23
N LEU A 24 -6.10 4.03 7.96
CA LEU A 24 -6.55 2.66 7.69
C LEU A 24 -7.36 2.09 8.87
N ILE A 25 -6.86 2.23 10.10
CA ILE A 25 -7.52 1.65 11.29
C ILE A 25 -8.77 2.45 11.69
N ASN A 26 -8.77 3.77 11.50
CA ASN A 26 -9.90 4.62 11.84
C ASN A 26 -11.02 4.60 10.78
N ASN A 27 -10.79 3.97 9.62
CA ASN A 27 -11.82 3.83 8.61
C ASN A 27 -12.94 2.91 9.14
N PRO A 28 -14.20 3.40 9.25
CA PRO A 28 -15.32 2.64 9.79
C PRO A 28 -15.69 1.40 8.97
N ASP A 29 -15.35 1.38 7.68
CA ASP A 29 -15.61 0.25 6.78
C ASP A 29 -14.60 -0.89 6.95
N ASN A 30 -13.51 -0.65 7.70
CA ASN A 30 -12.49 -1.66 7.97
C ASN A 30 -12.81 -2.48 9.22
N HIS A 31 -12.60 -3.79 9.14
CA HIS A 31 -12.81 -4.70 10.27
C HIS A 31 -11.71 -4.67 11.34
N PHE A 32 -10.62 -3.92 11.10
CA PHE A 32 -9.46 -3.82 11.98
C PHE A 32 -9.62 -2.66 12.97
N SER A 33 -9.35 -2.91 14.24
CA SER A 33 -9.31 -1.87 15.27
C SER A 33 -8.09 -2.04 16.17
N TRP A 34 -7.65 -0.95 16.80
CA TRP A 34 -6.51 -0.94 17.72
C TRP A 34 -6.60 -2.02 18.80
N ASN A 35 -7.81 -2.34 19.26
CA ASN A 35 -8.04 -3.34 20.32
C ASN A 35 -7.94 -4.79 19.81
N LYS A 36 -8.17 -5.04 18.52
CA LYS A 36 -8.10 -6.37 17.91
C LYS A 36 -6.69 -6.71 17.43
N MET A 37 -5.92 -5.70 17.06
CA MET A 37 -4.58 -5.87 16.51
C MET A 37 -3.56 -6.14 17.62
N LYS A 38 -2.85 -7.27 17.53
CA LYS A 38 -1.82 -7.66 18.52
C LYS A 38 -0.41 -7.61 17.96
N LEU A 39 -0.27 -7.78 16.66
CA LEU A 39 1.00 -7.95 15.96
C LEU A 39 0.93 -7.29 14.59
N VAL A 40 1.98 -6.57 14.25
CA VAL A 40 2.25 -6.07 12.90
C VAL A 40 3.58 -6.67 12.45
N MET A 41 3.55 -7.34 11.30
CA MET A 41 4.72 -7.91 10.66
C MET A 41 5.13 -7.02 9.49
N ILE A 42 6.37 -6.56 9.52
CA ILE A 42 6.94 -5.62 8.55
C ILE A 42 8.35 -6.05 8.19
N ASP A 43 8.88 -5.53 7.10
CA ASP A 43 10.29 -5.70 6.76
C ASP A 43 11.18 -4.72 7.58
N LYS A 44 12.43 -4.57 7.17
CA LYS A 44 13.42 -3.69 7.82
C LYS A 44 13.50 -2.30 7.19
N GLY A 45 12.52 -1.91 6.39
CA GLY A 45 12.40 -0.60 5.73
C GLY A 45 12.58 0.57 6.72
N SER A 46 13.14 1.67 6.23
CA SER A 46 13.34 2.89 7.04
C SER A 46 12.03 3.60 7.36
N GLU A 47 11.04 3.48 6.47
CA GLU A 47 9.69 3.99 6.60
C GLU A 47 8.93 3.36 7.78
N PHE A 48 9.26 2.13 8.16
CA PHE A 48 8.65 1.48 9.32
C PHE A 48 9.41 1.70 10.65
N LYS A 49 10.42 2.58 10.67
CA LYS A 49 11.21 2.91 11.87
C LYS A 49 10.89 4.31 12.37
N GLY A 50 11.11 4.60 13.65
CA GLY A 50 10.90 5.95 14.16
C GLY A 50 9.44 6.19 14.50
N ASP A 51 8.72 7.02 13.73
CA ASP A 51 7.36 7.43 14.10
C ASP A 51 6.35 6.28 14.04
N PHE A 52 6.50 5.37 13.06
CA PHE A 52 5.70 4.15 12.98
C PHE A 52 5.95 3.22 14.18
N GLU A 53 7.21 3.04 14.62
CA GLU A 53 7.53 2.26 15.81
C GLU A 53 6.96 2.89 17.09
N LYS A 54 7.04 4.22 17.21
CA LYS A 54 6.43 4.96 18.33
C LYS A 54 4.91 4.77 18.34
N LEU A 55 4.26 4.79 17.18
CA LEU A 55 2.82 4.55 17.02
C LEU A 55 2.45 3.15 17.52
N LEU A 56 3.11 2.10 17.05
CA LEU A 56 2.84 0.73 17.49
C LEU A 56 3.04 0.56 19.00
N LYS A 57 4.11 1.16 19.55
CA LYS A 57 4.39 1.14 20.99
C LYS A 57 3.30 1.85 21.80
N LYS A 58 2.81 3.01 21.34
CA LYS A 58 1.71 3.76 21.97
C LYS A 58 0.45 2.90 22.10
N HIS A 59 0.14 2.10 21.09
CA HIS A 59 -1.03 1.22 21.06
C HIS A 59 -0.76 -0.18 21.62
N LYS A 60 0.42 -0.43 22.24
CA LYS A 60 0.83 -1.74 22.80
C LYS A 60 0.78 -2.89 21.78
N ILE A 61 1.00 -2.58 20.50
CA ILE A 61 1.05 -3.55 19.42
C ILE A 61 2.48 -4.07 19.28
N LYS A 62 2.64 -5.40 19.15
CA LYS A 62 3.96 -5.99 18.90
C LYS A 62 4.39 -5.69 17.47
N ASN A 63 5.63 -5.26 17.31
CA ASN A 63 6.27 -5.11 16.01
C ASN A 63 7.21 -6.30 15.79
N GLN A 64 6.99 -7.06 14.71
CA GLN A 64 7.87 -8.14 14.28
C GLN A 64 8.51 -7.81 12.93
N LYS A 65 9.83 -7.60 12.96
CA LYS A 65 10.64 -7.40 11.76
C LYS A 65 10.98 -8.76 11.16
N VAL A 66 10.56 -8.97 9.93
CA VAL A 66 10.75 -10.25 9.24
C VAL A 66 11.92 -10.16 8.26
N ASN A 67 12.74 -11.22 8.22
CA ASN A 67 13.88 -11.33 7.32
C ASN A 67 13.64 -12.27 6.13
N SER A 68 12.63 -13.15 6.19
CA SER A 68 12.39 -14.15 5.15
C SER A 68 11.20 -13.75 4.28
N LYS A 69 11.43 -13.75 2.96
CA LYS A 69 10.39 -13.51 1.94
C LYS A 69 9.18 -14.43 2.15
N ASN A 70 9.42 -15.68 2.55
CA ASN A 70 8.36 -16.67 2.79
C ASN A 70 7.34 -16.25 3.86
N THR A 71 7.73 -15.44 4.85
CA THR A 71 6.79 -14.99 5.90
C THR A 71 5.96 -13.78 5.44
N ILE A 72 6.50 -12.97 4.52
CA ILE A 72 5.80 -11.82 3.91
C ILE A 72 5.17 -12.23 2.56
N GLY A 73 5.26 -13.51 2.17
CA GLY A 73 4.86 -14.01 0.85
C GLY A 73 3.40 -13.71 0.50
N PHE A 74 2.51 -13.62 1.49
CA PHE A 74 1.14 -13.18 1.27
C PHE A 74 1.06 -11.73 0.76
N VAL A 75 1.79 -10.81 1.39
CA VAL A 75 1.83 -9.39 0.99
C VAL A 75 2.52 -9.24 -0.36
N GLU A 76 3.65 -9.94 -0.57
CA GLU A 76 4.35 -9.93 -1.86
C GLU A 76 3.45 -10.44 -3.00
N ARG A 77 2.74 -11.55 -2.79
CA ARG A 77 1.81 -12.12 -3.79
C ARG A 77 0.60 -11.23 -4.04
N SER A 78 0.08 -10.59 -2.99
CA SER A 78 -1.02 -9.63 -3.11
C SER A 78 -0.59 -8.41 -3.93
N ASN A 79 0.57 -7.84 -3.63
CA ASN A 79 1.15 -6.72 -4.38
C ASN A 79 1.41 -7.11 -5.84
N GLN A 80 1.96 -8.29 -6.09
CA GLN A 80 2.16 -8.80 -7.45
C GLN A 80 0.84 -8.89 -8.21
N THR A 81 -0.19 -9.47 -7.61
CA THR A 81 -1.52 -9.62 -8.23
C THR A 81 -2.16 -8.28 -8.55
N LEU A 82 -2.04 -7.31 -7.63
CA LEU A 82 -2.51 -5.94 -7.82
C LEU A 82 -1.78 -5.27 -8.99
N CYS A 83 -0.45 -5.32 -9.00
CA CYS A 83 0.38 -4.76 -10.07
C CYS A 83 0.07 -5.39 -11.43
N GLU A 84 -0.05 -6.72 -11.50
CA GLU A 84 -0.36 -7.43 -12.75
C GLU A 84 -1.71 -7.00 -13.34
N LYS A 85 -2.72 -6.71 -12.50
CA LYS A 85 -4.02 -6.22 -12.98
C LYS A 85 -3.96 -4.76 -13.41
N LEU A 86 -3.25 -3.92 -12.68
CA LEU A 86 -3.15 -2.49 -12.95
C LEU A 86 -2.28 -2.18 -14.19
N PHE A 87 -1.10 -2.79 -14.26
CA PHE A 87 -0.13 -2.49 -15.30
C PHE A 87 -0.55 -3.05 -16.66
N LYS A 88 -1.35 -4.12 -16.73
CA LYS A 88 -1.94 -4.56 -18.01
C LYS A 88 -2.70 -3.44 -18.72
N THR A 89 -3.47 -2.64 -18.00
CA THR A 89 -4.20 -1.51 -18.61
C THR A 89 -3.28 -0.34 -18.92
N GLN A 90 -2.27 -0.10 -18.07
CA GLN A 90 -1.25 0.92 -18.33
C GLN A 90 -0.45 0.61 -19.60
N ASP A 91 0.10 -0.60 -19.70
CA ASP A 91 0.90 -1.07 -20.83
C ASP A 91 0.11 -0.96 -22.14
N ALA A 92 -1.16 -1.37 -22.14
CA ALA A 92 -2.04 -1.25 -23.31
C ALA A 92 -2.25 0.21 -23.75
N GLN A 93 -2.33 1.15 -22.81
CA GLN A 93 -2.43 2.57 -23.14
C GLN A 93 -1.10 3.16 -23.60
N GLU A 94 0.02 2.76 -22.98
CA GLU A 94 1.35 3.24 -23.38
C GLU A 94 1.70 2.86 -24.82
N LEU A 95 1.18 1.73 -25.34
CA LEU A 95 1.32 1.36 -26.76
C LEU A 95 0.67 2.36 -27.74
N ILE A 96 -0.31 3.14 -27.28
CA ILE A 96 -1.07 4.08 -28.11
C ILE A 96 -0.55 5.52 -27.92
N LEU A 97 0.12 5.79 -26.80
CA LEU A 97 0.63 7.12 -26.49
C LEU A 97 1.90 7.44 -27.29
N PRO A 98 2.04 8.68 -27.81
CA PRO A 98 3.26 9.10 -28.45
C PRO A 98 4.40 9.23 -27.43
N PHE A 99 5.59 8.76 -27.79
CA PHE A 99 6.79 8.98 -26.98
C PHE A 99 7.03 10.50 -26.75
N PRO A 100 7.37 10.96 -25.53
CA PRO A 100 7.71 10.22 -24.31
C PRO A 100 6.57 10.11 -23.27
N GLN A 101 5.31 10.24 -23.68
CA GLN A 101 4.19 10.28 -22.74
C GLN A 101 4.06 8.96 -21.96
N ARG A 102 3.80 9.07 -20.66
CA ARG A 102 3.57 7.93 -19.74
C ARG A 102 2.14 7.91 -19.29
N SER A 103 1.53 6.73 -19.28
CA SER A 103 0.16 6.59 -18.77
C SER A 103 0.19 6.53 -17.24
N ARG A 104 -0.76 7.25 -16.61
CA ARG A 104 -1.06 7.14 -15.17
C ARG A 104 -2.42 6.48 -14.91
N VAL A 105 -2.96 5.75 -15.88
CA VAL A 105 -4.28 5.11 -15.77
C VAL A 105 -4.38 4.12 -14.62
N TRP A 106 -3.24 3.52 -14.21
CA TRP A 106 -3.20 2.65 -13.06
C TRP A 106 -3.73 3.36 -11.79
N GLN A 107 -3.52 4.68 -11.65
CA GLN A 107 -4.03 5.45 -10.50
C GLN A 107 -5.56 5.55 -10.52
N ILE A 108 -6.13 5.74 -11.72
CA ILE A 108 -7.58 5.81 -11.94
C ILE A 108 -8.22 4.43 -11.71
N ASN A 109 -7.54 3.37 -12.16
CA ASN A 109 -8.04 2.01 -12.06
C ASN A 109 -7.80 1.36 -10.68
N LEU A 110 -6.93 1.92 -9.85
CA LEU A 110 -6.61 1.41 -8.52
C LEU A 110 -7.85 1.09 -7.66
N PRO A 111 -8.79 2.02 -7.42
CA PRO A 111 -9.99 1.72 -6.63
C PRO A 111 -10.86 0.63 -7.24
N ILE A 112 -10.97 0.58 -8.58
CA ILE A 112 -11.79 -0.40 -9.29
C ILE A 112 -11.19 -1.80 -9.15
N VAL A 113 -9.89 -1.94 -9.40
CA VAL A 113 -9.17 -3.21 -9.27
C VAL A 113 -9.14 -3.66 -7.82
N TYR A 114 -8.97 -2.74 -6.87
CA TYR A 114 -9.02 -3.06 -5.43
C TYR A 114 -10.38 -3.61 -5.01
N ALA A 115 -11.48 -2.95 -5.39
CA ALA A 115 -12.83 -3.44 -5.12
C ALA A 115 -13.05 -4.83 -5.74
N LEU A 116 -12.65 -5.01 -7.01
CA LEU A 116 -12.76 -6.31 -7.68
C LEU A 116 -11.97 -7.39 -6.93
N LEU A 117 -10.75 -7.13 -6.47
CA LEU A 117 -9.97 -8.12 -5.72
C LEU A 117 -10.59 -8.50 -4.37
N ASN A 118 -11.34 -7.60 -3.73
CA ASN A 118 -11.99 -7.87 -2.45
C ASN A 118 -13.37 -8.52 -2.59
N ASP A 119 -14.07 -8.28 -3.70
CA ASP A 119 -15.43 -8.79 -3.94
C ASP A 119 -15.45 -10.10 -4.74
N THR A 120 -14.34 -10.48 -5.38
CA THR A 120 -14.26 -11.75 -6.13
C THR A 120 -13.77 -12.87 -5.23
N ILE A 121 -14.55 -13.95 -5.11
CA ILE A 121 -14.06 -15.22 -4.56
C ILE A 121 -13.08 -15.81 -5.59
N THR A 122 -11.78 -15.77 -5.27
CA THR A 122 -10.75 -16.52 -6.01
C THR A 122 -10.62 -17.96 -5.53
#